data_AF-A0A4Q3UCW1-F1
#
_entry.id   AF-A0A4Q3UCW1-F1
#
_cell.length_a   1.000
_cell.length_b   1.000
_cell.length_c   1.000
_cell.angle_alpha   90.00
_cell.angle_beta   90.00
_cell.angle_gamma   90.00
#
_symmetry.space_group_name_H-M   'P 1'
#
loop_
_entity.id
_entity.type
_entity.pdbx_description
1 polymer ?
#
loop_
_entity_poly.entity_id
_entity_poly.type
_entity_poly.pdbx_seq_one_letter_code
_entity_poly.pdbx_strand_id
1 'polypeptide(L)' 'MFNPSQHDVRRFFCEAFRKERTQEILTPLEAVARDWIVQHPEYAGQLDDVEQALAADYGVEGG' A
#
# COMPACT_ATOMS: atom_id res chain seq x y z
N MET A 1 -15.68 7.01 -15.53
CA MET A 1 -15.68 6.84 -14.06
C MET A 1 -14.36 6.15 -13.70
N PHE A 2 -13.32 6.92 -13.36
CA PHE A 2 -12.03 6.35 -12.91
C PHE A 2 -12.13 6.18 -11.40
N ASN A 3 -12.75 5.10 -10.95
CA ASN A 3 -12.65 4.68 -9.57
C ASN A 3 -11.45 3.74 -9.51
N PRO A 4 -10.24 4.21 -9.10
CA PRO A 4 -9.17 3.29 -8.78
C PRO A 4 -9.76 2.29 -7.77
N SER A 5 -9.68 1.00 -8.08
CA SER A 5 -10.22 0.00 -7.17
C SER A 5 -9.37 0.02 -5.89
N GLN A 6 -9.94 -0.38 -4.75
CA GLN A 6 -9.17 -0.55 -3.52
C GLN A 6 -7.91 -1.41 -3.76
N HIS A 7 -7.99 -2.37 -4.67
CA HIS A 7 -6.85 -3.19 -5.09
C HIS A 7 -5.73 -2.38 -5.75
N ASP A 8 -6.03 -1.40 -6.61
CA ASP A 8 -5.00 -0.57 -7.26
C ASP A 8 -4.27 0.28 -6.23
N VAL A 9 -5.02 0.88 -5.30
CA VAL A 9 -4.45 1.67 -4.20
C VAL A 9 -3.57 0.77 -3.32
N ARG A 10 -4.03 -0.45 -3.01
CA ARG A 10 -3.28 -1.36 -2.15
C ARG A 10 -1.99 -1.86 -2.79
N ARG A 11 -2.02 -2.20 -4.09
CA ARG A 11 -0.80 -2.51 -4.84
C ARG A 11 0.18 -1.36 -4.81
N PHE A 12 -0.31 -0.13 -4.95
CA PHE A 12 0.53 1.06 -4.90
C PHE A 12 1.23 1.23 -3.54
N PHE A 13 0.52 1.09 -2.42
CA PHE A 13 1.13 1.16 -1.08
C PHE A 13 2.15 0.04 -0.85
N CYS A 14 1.85 -1.18 -1.29
CA CYS A 14 2.80 -2.30 -1.22
C CYS A 14 4.07 -2.06 -2.05
N GLU A 15 3.93 -1.57 -3.29
CA GLU A 15 5.08 -1.23 -4.11
C GLU A 15 5.92 -0.11 -3.47
N ALA A 16 5.27 0.95 -2.97
CA ALA A 16 5.94 2.03 -2.28
C ALA A 16 6.72 1.54 -1.05
N PHE A 17 6.11 0.64 -0.25
CA PHE A 17 6.74 0.04 0.93
C PHE A 17 7.94 -0.84 0.56
N ARG A 18 7.78 -1.71 -0.44
CA ARG A 18 8.87 -2.55 -0.93
C ARG A 18 10.05 -1.69 -1.40
N LYS A 19 9.78 -0.66 -2.21
CA LYS A 19 10.82 0.25 -2.73
C LYS A 19 11.49 1.04 -1.62
N GLU A 20 10.76 1.44 -0.58
CA GLU A 20 11.37 2.06 0.59
C GLU A 20 12.33 1.11 1.31
N ARG A 21 11.91 -0.13 1.57
CA ARG A 21 12.78 -1.15 2.21
C ARG A 21 14.01 -1.48 1.38
N THR A 22 13.92 -1.47 0.05
CA THR A 22 15.05 -1.69 -0.86
C THR A 22 15.85 -0.42 -1.15
N GLN A 23 15.49 0.72 -0.56
CA GLN A 23 16.06 2.05 -0.81
C GLN A 23 16.08 2.42 -2.31
N GLU A 24 15.07 1.99 -3.06
CA GLU A 24 14.89 2.35 -4.46
C GLU A 24 14.34 3.78 -4.62
N ILE A 25 14.46 4.31 -5.84
CA ILE A 25 13.92 5.63 -6.16
C ILE A 25 12.40 5.58 -6.13
N LEU A 26 11.83 6.35 -5.19
CA LEU A 26 10.39 6.54 -5.04
C LEU A 26 9.93 7.71 -5.92
N THR A 27 8.80 7.54 -6.60
CA THR A 27 8.10 8.67 -7.21
C THR A 27 7.58 9.63 -6.14
N PRO A 28 7.24 10.88 -6.49
CA PRO A 28 6.67 11.83 -5.55
C PRO A 28 5.43 11.30 -4.81
N LEU A 29 4.60 10.51 -5.49
CA LEU A 29 3.41 9.91 -4.88
C LEU A 29 3.79 8.79 -3.89
N GLU A 30 4.77 7.96 -4.23
CA GLU A 30 5.25 6.89 -3.35
C GLU A 30 5.99 7.47 -2.13
N ALA A 31 6.67 8.60 -2.28
CA ALA A 31 7.30 9.31 -1.16
C ALA A 31 6.27 9.82 -0.14
N VAL A 32 5.10 10.28 -0.60
CA VAL A 32 3.97 10.64 0.29
C VAL A 32 3.41 9.40 0.99
N ALA A 33 3.21 8.31 0.25
CA ALA A 33 2.75 7.05 0.83
C ALA A 33 3.75 6.50 1.87
N ARG A 34 5.05 6.54 1.56
CA ARG A 34 6.13 6.21 2.50
C ARG A 34 6.03 7.02 3.77
N ASP A 35 5.91 8.34 3.66
CA ASP A 35 5.82 9.24 4.82
C ASP A 35 4.67 8.85 5.76
N TRP A 36 3.56 8.39 5.18
CA TRP A 36 2.46 7.80 5.93
C TRP A 36 2.80 6.45 6.57
N ILE A 37 3.47 5.55 5.83
CA ILE A 37 3.82 4.21 6.33
C ILE A 37 4.82 4.32 7.50
N VAL A 38 5.79 5.22 7.44
CA VAL A 38 6.75 5.42 8.55
C VAL A 38 6.07 6.01 9.79
N GLN A 39 4.96 6.74 9.63
CA GLN A 39 4.15 7.22 10.75
C GLN A 39 3.27 6.11 11.35
N HIS A 40 2.94 5.07 10.58
CA HIS A 40 2.09 3.96 11.00
C HIS A 40 2.78 2.59 10.84
N PRO A 41 3.75 2.26 11.71
CA PRO A 41 4.45 0.97 11.66
C PRO A 41 3.55 -0.23 11.93
N GLU A 42 2.36 -0.03 12.52
CA GLU A 42 1.36 -1.08 12.72
C GLU A 42 0.89 -1.70 11.39
N TYR A 43 0.78 -0.88 10.34
CA TYR A 43 0.36 -1.31 9.01
C TYR A 43 1.54 -1.76 8.15
N ALA A 44 2.77 -1.40 8.52
CA ALA A 44 3.97 -1.82 7.78
C ALA A 44 4.08 -3.35 7.66
N GLY A 45 3.73 -4.09 8.72
CA GLY A 45 3.68 -5.56 8.66
C GLY A 45 2.61 -6.11 7.71
N GLN A 46 1.51 -5.38 7.49
CA GLN A 46 0.47 -5.78 6.53
C GLN A 46 0.80 -5.37 5.10
N LEU A 47 1.71 -4.42 4.91
CA LEU A 47 2.17 -3.93 3.60
C LEU A 47 3.41 -4.68 3.08
N ASP A 48 4.10 -5.42 3.94
CA ASP A 48 5.21 -6.30 3.55
C ASP A 48 4.73 -7.46 2.66
N ASP A 49 3.59 -8.04 3.00
CA ASP A 49 2.98 -9.13 2.24
C ASP A 49 1.93 -8.60 1.26
N VAL A 50 2.35 -8.31 0.02
CA VAL A 50 1.45 -7.87 -1.06
C VAL A 50 0.31 -8.87 -1.30
N GLU A 51 0.59 -10.16 -1.17
CA GLU A 51 -0.41 -11.22 -1.33
C GLU A 51 -1.41 -11.23 -0.17
N GLN A 52 -0.97 -11.08 1.08
CA GLN A 52 -1.87 -10.94 2.23
C GLN A 52 -2.62 -9.61 2.21
N ALA A 53 -2.02 -8.54 1.70
CA ALA A 53 -2.67 -7.27 1.49
C ALA A 53 -3.80 -7.44 0.47
N LEU A 54 -3.52 -8.02 -0.69
CA LEU A 54 -4.55 -8.26 -1.69
C LEU A 54 -5.59 -9.30 -1.26
N ALA A 55 -5.21 -10.29 -0.45
CA ALA A 55 -6.11 -11.34 0.07
C ALA A 55 -6.90 -10.91 1.31
N ALA A 56 -6.41 -9.93 2.07
CA ALA A 56 -7.18 -9.25 3.11
C ALA A 56 -8.17 -8.33 2.44
N ASP A 57 -9.09 -8.91 1.68
CA ASP A 57 -10.29 -8.28 1.18
C ASP A 57 -11.06 -7.79 2.40
N TYR A 58 -10.85 -6.51 2.78
CA TYR A 58 -11.83 -5.76 3.55
C TYR A 58 -12.94 -5.40 2.57
N GLY A 59 -13.55 -6.43 2.01
CA GLY A 59 -14.65 -6.34 1.09
C GLY A 59 -15.65 -5.41 1.72
N VAL A 60 -15.88 -4.30 1.05
CA VAL A 60 -17.05 -3.45 1.26
C VAL A 60 -18.32 -4.19 0.77
N GLU A 61 -18.37 -5.52 0.91
CA GLU A 61 -19.57 -6.33 0.77
C GLU A 61 -20.34 -6.27 2.10
N GLY A 62 -20.87 -5.08 2.36
CA GLY A 62 -21.70 -4.77 3.51
C GLY A 62 -22.57 -3.53 3.29
N GLY A 63 -22.92 -3.24 2.03
CA GLY A 63 -23.95 -2.28 1.65
C GLY A 63 -25.11 -3.00 0.97
#